data_AF-A0A7H9AM93-F1
#
_entry.id   AF-A0A7H9AM93-F1
#
_cell.length_a   1.000
_cell.length_b   1.000
_cell.length_c   1.000
_cell.angle_alpha   90.00
_cell.angle_beta   90.00
_cell.angle_gamma   90.00
#
_symmetry.space_group_name_H-M   'P 1'
#
loop_
_entity.id
_entity.type
_entity.pdbx_description
1 polymer ?
#
loop_
_entity_poly.entity_id
_entity_poly.type
_entity_poly.pdbx_seq_one_letter_code
_entity_poly.pdbx_strand_id
1 'polypeptide(L)'
;MFLYSKYNSGYNSGYIGPTFNAGGSVVSGSGYNFYTLYLRKNEKPVAVHIGSTQLFSKNFKKATAEFFVDCPKLVEKIENRVFKKDVHKEVRFYNTRCN
;
A
#
# COMPACT_ATOMS: atom_id res chain seq x y z
N MET A 1 -13.50 7.63 10.38
CA MET A 1 -12.13 7.39 9.88
C MET A 1 -12.01 7.79 8.43
N PHE A 2 -10.86 8.35 8.03
CA PHE A 2 -10.58 8.78 6.65
C PHE A 2 -9.44 7.96 6.01
N LEU A 3 -9.61 7.65 4.73
CA LEU A 3 -8.60 7.03 3.88
C LEU A 3 -8.09 8.07 2.89
N TYR A 4 -6.77 8.23 2.84
CA TYR A 4 -6.11 9.09 1.87
C TYR A 4 -5.25 8.24 0.94
N SER A 5 -5.24 8.59 -0.35
CA SER A 5 -4.34 8.02 -1.35
C SER A 5 -3.45 9.13 -1.90
N LYS A 6 -2.16 8.85 -2.00
CA LYS A 6 -1.17 9.72 -2.63
C LYS A 6 -0.63 9.04 -3.87
N TYR A 7 -0.69 9.72 -5.00
CA TYR A 7 -0.09 9.24 -6.24
C TYR A 7 1.42 9.47 -6.20
N ASN A 8 2.19 8.41 -6.42
CA ASN A 8 3.64 8.46 -6.51
C ASN A 8 4.09 7.84 -7.84
N SER A 9 5.02 8.49 -8.53
CA SER A 9 5.71 7.94 -9.70
C SER A 9 7.17 7.69 -9.36
N GLY A 10 7.63 6.46 -9.56
CA GLY A 10 9.03 6.07 -9.43
C GLY A 10 9.63 5.75 -10.81
N TYR A 11 10.91 6.05 -10.99
CA TYR A 11 11.66 5.64 -12.17
C TYR A 11 12.79 4.72 -11.73
N ASN A 12 12.76 3.46 -12.17
CA ASN A 12 13.89 2.56 -11.95
C ASN A 12 14.82 2.69 -13.16
N SER A 13 15.98 3.32 -12.96
CA SER A 13 17.04 3.36 -13.98
C SER A 13 17.84 2.06 -13.90
N GLY A 14 17.51 1.09 -14.75
CA GLY A 14 18.29 -0.12 -14.89
C GLY A 14 19.53 0.14 -15.74
N TYR A 15 20.70 0.07 -15.12
CA TYR A 15 21.95 -0.07 -15.88
C TYR A 15 22.03 -1.52 -16.37
N ILE A 16 21.78 -1.74 -17.66
CA ILE A 16 22.08 -3.01 -18.30
C ILE A 16 23.54 -2.91 -18.71
N GLY A 17 24.39 -3.72 -18.06
CA GLY A 17 25.83 -3.78 -18.31
C GLY A 17 26.15 -4.07 -19.78
N PRO A 18 27.44 -3.97 -20.17
CA PRO A 18 27.84 -3.99 -21.56
C PRO A 18 27.30 -5.23 -22.29
N THR A 19 26.45 -4.99 -23.28
CA THR A 19 25.95 -6.04 -24.18
C THR A 19 27.10 -6.46 -25.10
N PHE A 20 27.40 -7.76 -25.14
CA PHE A 20 28.59 -8.34 -25.80
C PHE A 20 28.64 -8.24 -27.33
N ASN A 21 27.78 -7.43 -27.95
CA ASN A 21 27.80 -7.20 -29.39
C ASN A 21 27.41 -5.74 -29.66
N ALA A 22 28.34 -4.98 -30.24
CA ALA A 22 28.22 -3.57 -30.60
C ALA A 22 28.13 -2.56 -29.43
N GLY A 23 29.29 -2.23 -28.83
CA GLY A 23 29.77 -0.87 -28.58
C GLY A 23 28.90 0.18 -27.86
N GLY A 24 27.78 -0.17 -27.23
CA GLY A 24 26.91 0.80 -26.57
C GLY A 24 26.29 0.24 -25.29
N SER A 25 26.41 1.00 -24.20
CA SER A 25 25.65 0.76 -22.98
C SER A 25 24.20 1.17 -23.22
N VAL A 26 23.27 0.21 -23.11
CA VAL A 26 21.83 0.50 -23.13
C VAL A 26 21.33 0.79 -21.72
N VAL A 27 20.88 2.02 -21.49
CA VAL A 27 20.15 2.38 -20.27
C VAL A 27 18.69 1.99 -20.48
N SER A 28 18.20 0.98 -19.78
CA SER A 28 16.79 0.57 -19.81
C SER A 28 16.14 1.01 -18.51
N GLY A 29 15.32 2.05 -18.58
CA GLY A 29 14.57 2.53 -17.43
C GLY A 29 13.10 2.15 -17.53
N SER A 30 12.54 1.64 -16.43
CA SER A 30 11.11 1.38 -16.29
C SER A 30 10.50 2.35 -15.29
N GLY A 31 9.62 3.22 -15.76
CA GLY A 31 8.74 4.03 -14.91
C GLY A 31 7.63 3.16 -14.34
N TYR A 32 7.37 3.27 -13.04
CA TYR A 32 6.25 2.61 -12.39
C TYR A 32 5.48 3.61 -11.53
N ASN A 33 4.15 3.51 -11.60
CA ASN A 33 3.24 4.37 -10.85
C ASN A 33 2.58 3.54 -9.76
N PHE A 34 2.56 4.07 -8.53
CA PHE A 34 1.93 3.41 -7.41
C PHE A 34 1.21 4.43 -6.53
N TYR A 35 0.15 3.98 -5.86
CA TYR A 35 -0.57 4.80 -4.90
C TYR A 35 -0.16 4.41 -3.50
N THR A 36 0.32 5.35 -2.73
CA THR A 36 0.56 5.17 -1.30
C THR A 36 -0.70 5.46 -0.52
N LEU A 37 -1.12 4.53 0.34
CA LEU A 37 -2.34 4.61 1.13
C LEU A 37 -2.01 4.99 2.58
N TYR A 38 -2.78 5.95 3.10
CA TYR A 38 -2.67 6.46 4.46
C TYR A 38 -4.02 6.40 5.17
N LEU A 39 -4.01 5.97 6.43
CA LEU A 39 -5.18 5.92 7.30
C LEU A 39 -5.11 6.96 8.39
N ARG A 40 -6.23 7.65 8.64
CA ARG A 40 -6.35 8.59 9.75
C ARG A 40 -7.61 8.32 10.55
N LYS A 41 -7.46 8.09 11.86
CA LYS A 41 -8.57 8.07 12.82
C LYS A 41 -9.04 9.49 13.10
N ASN A 42 -10.33 9.67 13.36
CA ASN A 42 -10.90 11.01 13.60
C ASN A 42 -10.27 11.68 14.84
N GLU A 43 -9.92 10.87 15.85
CA GLU A 43 -9.39 11.33 17.13
C GLU A 43 -7.88 11.66 17.10
N LYS A 44 -7.16 11.27 16.04
CA LYS A 44 -5.71 11.52 15.93
C LYS A 44 -5.41 12.42 14.73
N PRO A 45 -4.57 13.46 14.89
CA PRO A 45 -4.19 14.33 13.77
C PRO A 45 -3.22 13.66 12.79
N VAL A 46 -2.60 12.54 13.19
CA VAL A 46 -1.56 11.84 12.41
C VAL A 46 -2.18 10.79 11.49
N ALA A 47 -1.79 10.81 10.21
CA ALA A 47 -2.09 9.76 9.25
C ALA A 47 -0.98 8.71 9.23
N VAL A 48 -1.35 7.44 9.31
CA VAL A 48 -0.42 6.30 9.34
C VAL A 48 -0.30 5.70 7.95
N HIS A 49 0.94 5.48 7.50
CA HIS A 49 1.24 4.77 6.27
C HIS A 49 0.97 3.28 6.44
N ILE A 50 0.15 2.72 5.55
CA ILE A 50 -0.30 1.33 5.64
C ILE A 50 0.31 0.50 4.52
N GLY A 51 0.49 1.10 3.34
CA GLY A 51 1.22 0.49 2.23
C GLY A 51 0.96 1.14 0.88
N SER A 52 1.32 0.45 -0.19
CA SER A 52 1.21 0.91 -1.58
C SER A 52 0.39 -0.06 -2.44
N THR A 53 -0.39 0.44 -3.40
CA THR A 53 -1.27 -0.37 -4.26
C THR A 53 -0.52 -1.41 -5.09
N GLN A 54 0.73 -1.13 -5.43
CA GLN A 54 1.58 -2.04 -6.20
C GLN A 54 2.31 -3.06 -5.30
N LEU A 55 2.51 -2.72 -4.01
CA LEU A 55 3.33 -3.46 -3.05
C LEU A 55 2.57 -3.75 -1.75
N PHE A 56 1.37 -4.33 -1.86
CA PHE A 56 0.70 -4.95 -0.72
C PHE A 56 1.49 -6.20 -0.27
N SER A 57 2.58 -5.96 0.45
CA SER A 57 3.46 -6.99 1.01
C SER A 57 2.86 -7.61 2.28
N LYS A 58 3.47 -8.69 2.80
CA LYS A 58 3.06 -9.30 4.08
C LYS A 58 3.00 -8.28 5.23
N ASN A 59 3.79 -7.22 5.14
CA ASN A 59 3.84 -6.15 6.13
C ASN A 59 2.59 -5.26 6.11
N PHE A 60 1.89 -5.16 4.97
CA PHE A 60 0.61 -4.43 4.91
C PHE A 60 -0.37 -5.02 5.90
N LYS A 61 -0.60 -6.34 5.85
CA LYS A 61 -1.53 -7.01 6.77
C LYS A 61 -1.23 -6.73 8.23
N LYS A 62 0.05 -6.79 8.60
CA LYS A 62 0.50 -6.56 9.97
C LYS A 62 0.25 -5.11 10.39
N ALA A 63 0.66 -4.14 9.57
CA ALA A 63 0.43 -2.72 9.83
C ALA A 63 -1.06 -2.37 9.93
N THR A 64 -1.88 -2.93 9.03
CA THR A 64 -3.33 -2.71 9.01
C THR A 64 -3.99 -3.36 10.23
N ALA A 65 -3.63 -4.59 10.60
CA ALA A 65 -4.13 -5.27 11.80
C ALA A 65 -3.77 -4.52 13.10
N GLU A 66 -2.52 -4.07 13.24
CA GLU A 66 -2.07 -3.27 14.38
C GLU A 66 -2.82 -1.93 14.45
N PHE A 67 -3.06 -1.29 13.30
CA PHE A 67 -3.81 -0.04 13.26
C PHE A 67 -5.29 -0.22 13.67
N PHE A 68 -5.89 -1.36 13.30
CA PHE A 68 -7.29 -1.69 13.58
C PHE A 68 -7.49 -2.56 14.82
N VAL A 69 -6.52 -2.60 15.75
CA VAL A 69 -6.62 -3.36 17.00
C VAL A 69 -7.91 -3.07 17.78
N ASP A 70 -8.44 -1.85 17.66
CA ASP A 70 -9.69 -1.41 18.29
C ASP A 70 -10.94 -2.13 17.73
N CYS A 71 -10.84 -2.85 16.60
CA CYS A 71 -11.93 -3.63 16.04
C CYS A 71 -11.50 -5.05 15.65
N PRO A 72 -11.62 -6.03 16.57
CA PRO A 72 -11.18 -7.40 16.32
C PRO A 72 -11.93 -8.05 15.15
N LYS A 73 -13.21 -7.71 14.93
CA LYS A 73 -14.01 -8.20 13.78
C LYS A 73 -13.45 -7.75 12.43
N LEU A 74 -12.79 -6.60 12.37
CA LEU A 74 -12.15 -6.12 11.15
C LEU A 74 -10.78 -6.78 10.99
N VAL A 75 -9.99 -6.88 12.07
CA VAL A 75 -8.69 -7.56 12.08
C VAL A 75 -8.81 -8.99 11.57
N GLU A 76 -9.77 -9.76 12.09
CA GLU A 76 -10.02 -11.13 11.66
C GLU A 76 -10.32 -11.22 10.14
N LYS A 77 -11.06 -10.25 9.58
CA LYS A 77 -11.36 -10.22 8.14
C LYS A 77 -10.15 -9.83 7.28
N ILE A 78 -9.29 -8.95 7.78
CA ILE A 78 -8.02 -8.57 7.14
C ILE A 78 -7.08 -9.79 7.14
N GLU A 79 -6.99 -10.50 8.27
CA GLU A 79 -6.21 -11.72 8.40
C GLU A 79 -6.71 -12.81 7.44
N ASN A 80 -8.02 -13.00 7.36
CA ASN A 80 -8.68 -13.96 6.46
C ASN A 80 -8.68 -13.54 4.98
N ARG A 81 -8.06 -12.40 4.60
CA ARG A 81 -8.03 -11.87 3.22
C ARG A 81 -9.42 -11.71 2.60
N VAL A 82 -10.44 -11.44 3.41
CA VAL A 82 -11.83 -11.28 2.94
C VAL A 82 -11.93 -10.08 2.00
N PHE A 83 -11.20 -9.01 2.30
CA PHE A 83 -11.10 -7.81 1.48
C PHE A 83 -9.87 -7.93 0.57
N LYS A 84 -9.98 -8.67 -0.54
CA LYS A 84 -8.88 -8.84 -1.52
C LYS A 84 -8.31 -7.48 -1.97
N LYS A 85 -7.18 -7.07 -1.39
CA LYS A 85 -6.40 -5.84 -1.70
C LYS A 85 -7.23 -4.54 -1.78
N ASP A 86 -8.42 -4.53 -1.17
CA ASP A 86 -9.39 -3.44 -1.31
C ASP A 86 -9.56 -2.72 0.03
N VAL A 87 -8.66 -1.77 0.25
CA VAL A 87 -8.58 -0.98 1.49
C VAL A 87 -9.82 -0.10 1.68
N HIS A 88 -10.50 0.28 0.58
CA HIS A 88 -11.74 1.04 0.67
C HIS A 88 -12.84 0.25 1.38
N LYS A 89 -12.95 -1.06 1.09
CA LYS A 89 -13.91 -1.92 1.79
C LYS A 89 -13.58 -2.10 3.26
N GLU A 90 -12.30 -2.19 3.61
CA GLU A 90 -11.84 -2.26 5.00
C GLU A 90 -12.23 -1.00 5.78
N VAL A 91 -11.94 0.19 5.22
CA VAL A 91 -12.31 1.48 5.81
C VAL A 91 -13.82 1.64 5.95
N ARG A 92 -14.58 1.26 4.92
CA ARG A 92 -16.04 1.33 4.96
C ARG A 92 -16.60 0.39 6.04
N PHE A 93 -16.03 -0.82 6.16
CA PHE A 93 -16.43 -1.76 7.21
C PHE A 93 -16.13 -1.18 8.59
N TYR A 94 -14.94 -0.61 8.81
CA TYR A 94 -14.60 0.06 10.06
C TYR A 94 -15.61 1.15 10.42
N ASN A 95 -15.85 2.09 9.50
CA ASN A 95 -16.76 3.21 9.71
C ASN A 95 -18.23 2.78 9.96
N THR A 96 -18.64 1.59 9.52
CA THR A 96 -20.04 1.11 9.65
C THR A 96 -20.26 0.12 10.80
N ARG A 97 -19.21 -0.59 11.24
CA ARG A 97 -19.34 -1.69 12.20
C ARG A 97 -18.53 -1.51 13.48
N CYS A 98 -17.54 -0.62 13.47
CA CYS A 98 -16.59 -0.45 14.56
C CYS A 98 -16.52 0.98 15.10
N ASN A 99 -17.14 1.94 14.39
CA ASN A 99 -17.15 3.35 14.76
C ASN A 99 -18.06 3.62 15.95
#